data_AF-A0A7J7NVN3-F1
#
_entry.id   AF-A0A7J7NVN3-F1
#
_cell.length_a   1.000
_cell.length_b   1.000
_cell.length_c   1.000
_cell.angle_alpha   90.00
_cell.angle_beta   90.00
_cell.angle_gamma   90.00
#
_symmetry.space_group_name_H-M   'P 1'
#
loop_
_entity.id
_entity.type
_entity.pdbx_description
1 polymer ?
#
loop_
_entity_poly.entity_id
_entity_poly.type
_entity_poly.pdbx_seq_one_letter_code
_entity_poly.pdbx_strand_id
1 'polypeptide(L)'
;MPSNLSTMGGAISALMRILASSKESLKKILVRGEFDEYPDEAYMHCTARLAEMLDVYSKDLQNKKITADNFLMDEIRVFMKPEELGFRIFFPVLLSSLFCKEMSVDRVKEIVEMEKLADYTSNPDYMKTLDSLMGHQENFTNVLNDKNKSTIGLPIFGDVEVVHLRKYSPVVVQQAFDMKMQLTAYWKIVLLRLVDRLGLHLVLSVQNLVNNNIEDEIVKELLNSQNGGMEKMLEESPVVVKKREKLNKSIKLLQDSKEVVSNIMDRMSADGGPAH
;
A
#
# COMPACT_ATOMS: atom_id res chain seq x y z
N MET A 1 -16.82 -5.28 39.75
CA MET A 1 -17.11 -5.08 38.32
C MET A 1 -18.37 -4.25 38.16
N PRO A 2 -18.53 -3.48 37.07
CA PRO A 2 -19.86 -3.05 36.64
C PRO A 2 -20.81 -4.26 36.64
N SER A 3 -22.02 -4.11 37.16
CA SER A 3 -22.99 -5.20 37.38
C SER A 3 -23.41 -5.93 36.08
N ASN A 4 -23.12 -5.32 34.94
CA ASN A 4 -23.33 -5.79 33.58
C ASN A 4 -22.14 -6.55 32.98
N LEU A 5 -21.01 -6.67 33.69
CA LEU A 5 -19.86 -7.52 33.31
C LEU A 5 -19.69 -8.74 34.21
N SER A 6 -20.59 -8.95 35.18
CA SER A 6 -20.54 -10.11 36.09
C SER A 6 -21.00 -11.42 35.46
N THR A 7 -21.45 -11.38 34.19
CA THR A 7 -21.88 -12.56 33.43
C THR A 7 -21.10 -12.65 32.13
N MET A 8 -20.85 -13.88 31.68
CA MET A 8 -20.18 -14.16 30.40
C MET A 8 -20.91 -13.46 29.23
N GLY A 9 -22.24 -13.49 29.21
CA GLY A 9 -23.03 -12.80 28.19
C GLY A 9 -22.86 -11.28 28.19
N GLY A 10 -22.80 -10.65 29.37
CA GLY A 10 -22.56 -9.21 29.48
C GLY A 10 -21.18 -8.79 29.02
N ALA A 11 -20.16 -9.61 29.30
CA ALA A 11 -18.80 -9.41 28.81
C ALA A 11 -18.70 -9.53 27.27
N ILE A 12 -19.34 -10.54 26.68
CA ILE A 12 -19.41 -10.72 25.22
C ILE A 12 -20.07 -9.51 24.57
N SER A 13 -21.20 -9.03 25.10
CA SER A 13 -21.87 -7.83 24.55
C SER A 13 -21.00 -6.58 24.63
N ALA A 14 -20.27 -6.38 25.73
CA ALA A 14 -19.37 -5.24 25.86
C ALA A 14 -18.21 -5.30 24.86
N LEU A 15 -17.64 -6.49 24.65
CA LEU A 15 -16.55 -6.69 23.70
C LEU A 15 -17.03 -6.51 22.25
N MET A 16 -18.17 -7.09 21.87
CA MET A 16 -18.77 -6.88 20.55
C MET A 16 -19.04 -5.40 20.27
N ARG A 17 -19.45 -4.63 21.29
CA ARG A 17 -19.64 -3.17 21.15
C ARG A 17 -18.32 -2.44 20.91
N ILE A 18 -17.25 -2.82 21.62
CA ILE A 18 -15.90 -2.25 21.40
C ILE A 18 -15.41 -2.60 20.00
N LEU A 19 -15.59 -3.85 19.57
CA LEU A 19 -15.23 -4.32 18.24
C LEU A 19 -15.95 -3.52 17.15
N ALA A 20 -17.28 -3.37 17.26
CA ALA A 20 -18.07 -2.59 16.33
C ALA A 20 -17.61 -1.12 16.26
N SER A 21 -17.35 -0.50 17.43
CA SER A 21 -16.83 0.88 17.50
C SER A 21 -15.44 1.00 16.86
N SER A 22 -14.56 0.03 17.11
CA SER A 22 -13.20 0.03 16.57
C SER A 22 -13.20 -0.17 15.05
N LYS A 23 -14.02 -1.10 14.55
CA LYS A 23 -14.23 -1.32 13.12
C LYS A 23 -14.72 -0.06 12.41
N GLU A 24 -15.70 0.64 12.99
CA GLU A 24 -16.20 1.88 12.40
C GLU A 24 -15.12 2.97 12.40
N SER A 25 -14.35 3.11 13.48
CA SER A 25 -13.21 4.06 13.51
C SER A 25 -12.16 3.74 12.44
N LEU A 26 -11.79 2.47 12.28
CA LEU A 26 -10.89 2.04 11.21
C LEU A 26 -11.47 2.32 9.82
N LYS A 27 -12.78 2.14 9.63
CA LYS A 27 -13.45 2.42 8.36
C LYS A 27 -13.44 3.91 8.02
N LYS A 28 -13.69 4.78 9.00
CA LYS A 28 -13.58 6.23 8.82
C LYS A 28 -12.17 6.61 8.35
N ILE A 29 -11.15 6.18 9.09
CA ILE A 29 -9.76 6.59 8.87
C ILE A 29 -9.16 5.95 7.60
N LEU A 30 -9.26 4.63 7.46
CA LEU A 30 -8.54 3.86 6.43
C LEU A 30 -9.32 3.72 5.12
N VAL A 31 -10.65 3.79 5.16
CA VAL A 31 -11.49 3.53 3.97
C VAL A 31 -12.15 4.80 3.45
N ARG A 32 -12.76 5.60 4.33
CA ARG A 32 -13.46 6.84 3.93
C ARG A 32 -12.56 8.06 3.89
N GLY A 33 -11.40 8.00 4.55
CA GLY A 33 -10.50 9.15 4.67
C GLY A 33 -11.09 10.26 5.56
N GLU A 34 -11.98 9.91 6.48
CA GLU A 34 -12.53 10.81 7.49
C GLU A 34 -11.53 10.90 8.65
N PHE A 35 -11.01 12.10 8.92
CA PHE A 35 -10.02 12.38 9.96
C PHE A 35 -10.41 13.56 10.85
N ASP A 36 -11.70 13.90 10.90
CA ASP A 36 -12.23 14.99 11.74
C ASP A 36 -11.91 14.80 13.23
N GLU A 37 -11.76 13.53 13.66
CA GLU A 37 -11.35 13.16 15.02
C GLU A 37 -9.87 13.48 15.30
N TYR A 38 -9.06 13.67 14.25
CA TYR A 38 -7.60 13.81 14.29
C TYR A 38 -7.09 14.88 13.30
N PRO A 39 -7.56 16.14 13.39
CA PRO A 39 -7.27 17.16 12.38
C PRO A 39 -5.78 17.53 12.32
N ASP A 40 -5.13 17.63 13.48
CA ASP A 40 -3.72 18.07 13.60
C ASP A 40 -2.72 16.90 13.50
N GLU A 41 -3.22 15.67 13.49
CA GLU A 41 -2.41 14.46 13.50
C GLU A 41 -2.26 13.92 12.07
N ALA A 42 -1.37 14.54 11.28
CA ALA A 42 -1.15 14.19 9.87
C ALA A 42 -0.93 12.68 9.63
N TYR A 43 -0.37 11.96 10.59
CA TYR A 43 -0.16 10.51 10.48
C TYR A 43 -1.48 9.70 10.41
N MET A 44 -2.59 10.25 10.90
CA MET A 44 -3.95 9.69 10.82
C MET A 44 -4.65 9.99 9.48
N HIS A 45 -4.07 10.80 8.61
CA HIS A 45 -4.66 11.14 7.30
C HIS A 45 -4.33 10.06 6.27
N CYS A 46 -4.72 8.82 6.55
CA CYS A 46 -4.17 7.63 5.91
C CYS A 46 -4.37 7.58 4.38
N THR A 47 -5.54 7.99 3.88
CA THR A 47 -5.84 8.01 2.44
C THR A 47 -5.00 9.04 1.70
N ALA A 48 -4.84 10.25 2.26
CA ALA A 48 -4.00 11.30 1.71
C ALA A 48 -2.53 10.86 1.69
N ARG A 49 -2.04 10.31 2.80
CA ARG A 49 -0.67 9.76 2.89
C ARG A 49 -0.41 8.65 1.88
N LEU A 50 -1.38 7.76 1.65
CA LEU A 50 -1.24 6.70 0.63
C LEU A 50 -1.14 7.31 -0.77
N ALA A 51 -1.95 8.31 -1.09
CA ALA A 51 -1.89 9.01 -2.38
C ALA A 51 -0.52 9.70 -2.58
N GLU A 52 0.00 10.38 -1.55
CA GLU A 52 1.32 10.99 -1.58
C GLU A 52 2.43 9.96 -1.77
N MET A 53 2.37 8.82 -1.07
CA MET A 53 3.34 7.73 -1.25
C MET A 53 3.33 7.17 -2.67
N LEU A 54 2.15 7.00 -3.28
CA LEU A 54 2.03 6.53 -4.66
C LEU A 54 2.53 7.57 -5.67
N ASP A 55 2.30 8.86 -5.43
CA ASP A 55 2.81 9.95 -6.27
C ASP A 55 4.35 10.03 -6.22
N VAL A 56 4.94 9.98 -5.02
CA VAL A 56 6.39 9.92 -4.84
C VAL A 56 6.97 8.69 -5.54
N TYR A 57 6.37 7.52 -5.32
CA TYR A 57 6.81 6.29 -5.97
C TYR A 57 6.73 6.37 -7.49
N SER A 58 5.67 6.95 -8.05
CA SER A 58 5.52 7.19 -9.49
C SER A 58 6.62 8.09 -10.05
N LYS A 59 6.93 9.19 -9.35
CA LYS A 59 8.00 10.12 -9.73
C LYS A 59 9.36 9.44 -9.71
N ASP A 60 9.66 8.67 -8.67
CA ASP A 60 10.93 7.93 -8.55
C ASP A 60 11.08 6.91 -9.69
N LEU A 61 10.00 6.20 -10.02
CA LEU A 61 9.98 5.22 -11.09
C LEU A 61 10.21 5.88 -12.46
N GLN A 62 9.63 7.06 -12.70
CA GLN A 62 9.80 7.83 -13.93
C GLN A 62 11.17 8.51 -14.04
N ASN A 63 11.77 8.92 -12.92
CA ASN A 63 13.08 9.58 -12.88
C ASN A 63 14.25 8.60 -13.06
N LYS A 64 13.99 7.29 -13.06
CA LYS A 64 15.00 6.27 -13.29
C LYS A 64 15.54 6.39 -14.71
N LYS A 65 16.80 6.84 -14.83
CA LYS A 65 17.46 7.00 -16.13
C LYS A 65 17.49 5.68 -16.88
N ILE A 66 17.03 5.71 -18.13
CA ILE A 66 17.26 4.63 -19.09
C ILE A 66 18.72 4.77 -19.52
N THR A 67 19.57 3.84 -19.09
CA THR A 67 20.98 3.82 -19.50
C THR A 67 21.07 3.51 -20.99
N ALA A 68 21.86 4.29 -21.72
CA ALA A 68 22.16 4.07 -23.14
C ALA A 68 23.43 3.22 -23.36
N ASP A 69 23.99 2.65 -22.30
CA ASP A 69 25.14 1.75 -22.38
C ASP A 69 24.81 0.59 -23.32
N ASN A 70 25.66 0.35 -24.32
CA ASN A 70 25.41 -0.64 -25.37
C ASN A 70 24.09 -0.41 -26.14
N PHE A 71 23.77 0.85 -26.46
CA PHE A 71 22.57 1.22 -27.22
C PHE A 71 22.31 0.30 -28.42
N LEU A 72 21.06 -0.15 -28.58
CA LEU A 72 20.55 -1.08 -29.58
C LEU A 72 21.12 -2.51 -29.55
N MET A 73 22.04 -2.85 -28.65
CA MET A 73 22.65 -4.19 -28.66
C MET A 73 21.66 -5.29 -28.25
N ASP A 74 20.77 -5.00 -27.30
CA ASP A 74 19.73 -5.94 -26.89
C ASP A 74 18.68 -6.10 -27.99
N GLU A 75 18.29 -5.00 -28.62
CA GLU A 75 17.33 -4.99 -29.73
C GLU A 75 17.90 -5.71 -30.97
N ILE A 76 19.17 -5.47 -31.32
CA ILE A 76 19.85 -6.17 -32.41
C ILE A 76 19.95 -7.68 -32.11
N ARG A 77 20.23 -8.06 -30.86
CA ARG A 77 20.30 -9.48 -30.46
C ARG A 77 18.98 -10.22 -30.74
N VAL A 78 17.84 -9.55 -30.59
CA VAL A 78 16.52 -10.12 -30.92
C VAL A 78 16.47 -10.48 -32.41
N PHE A 79 16.89 -9.59 -33.30
CA PHE A 79 16.86 -9.83 -34.75
C PHE A 79 17.91 -10.83 -35.23
N MET A 80 19.00 -11.04 -34.48
CA MET A 80 20.02 -12.04 -34.80
C MET A 80 19.67 -13.46 -34.34
N LYS A 81 18.63 -13.64 -33.52
CA LYS A 81 18.16 -14.96 -33.05
C LYS A 81 16.68 -15.19 -33.43
N PRO A 82 16.37 -15.40 -34.73
CA PRO A 82 14.99 -15.56 -35.19
C PRO A 82 14.32 -16.87 -34.73
N GLU A 83 15.10 -17.85 -34.24
CA GLU A 83 14.58 -19.17 -33.85
C GLU A 83 13.87 -19.18 -32.49
N GLU A 84 14.01 -18.13 -31.67
CA GLU A 84 13.50 -18.19 -30.29
C GLU A 84 12.26 -17.37 -29.98
N LEU A 85 11.79 -16.38 -30.74
CA LEU A 85 10.51 -15.72 -30.41
C LEU A 85 10.10 -14.67 -31.45
N GLY A 86 8.90 -14.81 -32.01
CA GLY A 86 8.27 -13.78 -32.82
C GLY A 86 8.05 -12.49 -32.01
N PHE A 87 8.06 -11.36 -32.73
CA PHE A 87 7.89 -9.95 -32.29
C PHE A 87 6.83 -9.69 -31.19
N ARG A 88 5.89 -10.63 -30.99
CA ARG A 88 4.77 -10.56 -30.04
C ARG A 88 5.12 -10.89 -28.58
N ILE A 89 6.28 -11.47 -28.28
CA ILE A 89 6.58 -11.99 -26.92
C ILE A 89 7.79 -11.28 -26.26
N PHE A 90 8.37 -10.23 -26.85
CA PHE A 90 9.62 -9.64 -26.33
C PHE A 90 9.50 -8.40 -25.42
N PHE A 91 8.48 -7.55 -25.59
CA PHE A 91 8.04 -6.61 -24.53
C PHE A 91 8.06 -7.26 -23.12
N PRO A 92 7.52 -8.49 -22.98
CA PRO A 92 7.61 -9.33 -21.78
C PRO A 92 8.97 -9.57 -21.12
N VAL A 93 10.03 -9.82 -21.89
CA VAL A 93 11.32 -10.29 -21.37
C VAL A 93 12.12 -9.14 -20.76
N LEU A 94 12.09 -7.98 -21.42
CA LEU A 94 12.66 -6.73 -20.90
C LEU A 94 11.91 -6.26 -19.65
N LEU A 95 10.57 -6.33 -19.67
CA LEU A 95 9.72 -6.04 -18.50
C LEU A 95 10.08 -6.93 -17.31
N SER A 96 10.22 -8.24 -17.51
CA SER A 96 10.59 -9.19 -16.45
C SER A 96 11.95 -8.86 -15.80
N SER A 97 12.96 -8.49 -16.62
CA SER A 97 14.29 -8.14 -16.12
C SER A 97 14.33 -6.84 -15.29
N LEU A 98 13.43 -5.89 -15.59
CA LEU A 98 13.34 -4.59 -14.91
C LEU A 98 12.51 -4.65 -13.62
N PHE A 99 11.55 -5.58 -13.53
CA PHE A 99 10.60 -5.69 -12.42
C PHE A 99 11.03 -6.64 -11.31
N CYS A 100 11.85 -7.66 -11.61
CA CYS A 100 12.07 -8.76 -10.69
C CYS A 100 13.25 -8.52 -9.75
N LYS A 101 13.00 -7.94 -8.58
CA LYS A 101 13.86 -8.18 -7.41
C LYS A 101 13.18 -8.13 -6.03
N GLU A 102 12.03 -7.48 -5.82
CA GLU A 102 11.68 -7.17 -4.41
C GLU A 102 10.20 -6.94 -4.03
N MET A 103 9.20 -7.38 -4.80
CA MET A 103 7.78 -7.17 -4.41
C MET A 103 6.92 -8.43 -4.58
N SER A 104 5.91 -8.57 -3.71
CA SER A 104 4.84 -9.60 -3.70
C SER A 104 4.67 -10.29 -5.07
N VAL A 105 5.25 -11.50 -5.17
CA VAL A 105 5.61 -12.12 -6.45
C VAL A 105 4.39 -12.34 -7.33
N ASP A 106 3.24 -12.68 -6.75
CA ASP A 106 2.10 -13.17 -7.55
C ASP A 106 1.29 -12.05 -8.22
N ARG A 107 1.03 -10.94 -7.53
CA ARG A 107 0.24 -9.83 -8.10
C ARG A 107 1.03 -9.00 -9.10
N VAL A 108 2.30 -8.73 -8.81
CA VAL A 108 3.18 -8.08 -9.79
C VAL A 108 3.34 -8.96 -11.02
N LYS A 109 3.48 -10.28 -10.84
CA LYS A 109 3.51 -11.23 -11.95
C LYS A 109 2.23 -11.17 -12.77
N GLU A 110 1.05 -11.18 -12.15
CA GLU A 110 -0.23 -11.05 -12.86
C GLU A 110 -0.32 -9.73 -13.64
N ILE A 111 0.09 -8.61 -13.05
CA ILE A 111 0.14 -7.31 -13.73
C ILE A 111 1.04 -7.37 -14.95
N VAL A 112 2.23 -7.95 -14.79
CA VAL A 112 3.19 -8.14 -15.87
C VAL A 112 2.57 -9.03 -16.96
N GLU A 113 2.03 -10.20 -16.63
CA GLU A 113 1.37 -11.10 -17.61
C GLU A 113 0.23 -10.41 -18.37
N MET A 114 -0.57 -9.57 -17.72
CA MET A 114 -1.59 -8.77 -18.41
C MET A 114 -0.97 -7.76 -19.38
N GLU A 115 0.09 -7.06 -18.98
CA GLU A 115 0.80 -6.13 -19.88
C GLU A 115 1.52 -6.86 -21.03
N LYS A 116 1.92 -8.12 -20.83
CA LYS A 116 2.50 -8.98 -21.89
C LYS A 116 1.50 -9.29 -23.01
N LEU A 117 0.23 -9.42 -22.66
CA LEU A 117 -0.85 -9.73 -23.61
C LEU A 117 -1.43 -8.47 -24.26
N ALA A 118 -1.12 -7.28 -23.75
CA ALA A 118 -1.61 -6.04 -24.30
C ALA A 118 -0.91 -5.73 -25.63
N ASP A 119 -1.67 -5.78 -26.72
CA ASP A 119 -1.23 -5.38 -28.07
C ASP A 119 -1.67 -3.95 -28.43
N TYR A 120 -2.30 -3.24 -27.48
CA TYR A 120 -2.84 -1.92 -27.68
C TYR A 120 -2.61 -0.99 -26.47
N THR A 121 -2.56 0.31 -26.76
CA THR A 121 -2.69 1.36 -25.75
C THR A 121 -3.62 2.45 -26.26
N SER A 122 -4.64 2.78 -25.46
CA SER A 122 -5.55 3.90 -25.74
C SER A 122 -5.00 5.26 -25.26
N ASN A 123 -3.76 5.30 -24.76
CA ASN A 123 -3.18 6.53 -24.24
C ASN A 123 -2.73 7.45 -25.41
N PRO A 124 -3.29 8.65 -25.57
CA PRO A 124 -2.93 9.56 -26.66
C PRO A 124 -1.48 10.06 -26.57
N ASP A 125 -0.89 10.11 -25.38
CA ASP A 125 0.51 10.50 -25.19
C ASP A 125 1.49 9.47 -25.75
N TYR A 126 1.03 8.21 -25.97
CA TYR A 126 1.84 7.19 -26.62
C TYR A 126 2.28 7.63 -28.01
N MET A 127 1.32 7.97 -28.87
CA MET A 127 1.60 8.34 -30.26
C MET A 127 2.40 9.63 -30.31
N LYS A 128 2.07 10.61 -29.47
CA LYS A 128 2.86 11.86 -29.36
C LYS A 128 4.32 11.59 -29.00
N THR A 129 4.57 10.70 -28.03
CA THR A 129 5.94 10.35 -27.62
C THR A 129 6.65 9.55 -28.70
N LEU A 130 5.94 8.60 -29.32
CA LEU A 130 6.47 7.79 -30.41
C LEU A 130 6.85 8.65 -31.62
N ASP A 131 5.97 9.56 -32.06
CA ASP A 131 6.22 10.47 -33.18
C ASP A 131 7.44 11.36 -32.92
N SER A 132 7.55 11.88 -31.70
CA SER A 132 8.71 12.68 -31.28
C SER A 132 10.03 11.90 -31.34
N LEU A 133 10.00 10.62 -30.95
CA LEU A 133 11.17 9.74 -30.98
C LEU A 133 11.52 9.32 -32.42
N MET A 134 10.51 8.91 -33.19
CA MET A 134 10.65 8.49 -34.59
C MET A 134 11.11 9.64 -35.50
N GLY A 135 10.79 10.90 -35.17
CA GLY A 135 11.30 12.07 -35.90
C GLY A 135 12.83 12.19 -35.93
N HIS A 136 13.57 11.45 -35.09
CA HIS A 136 15.04 11.44 -35.08
C HIS A 136 15.66 10.36 -35.99
N GLN A 137 14.85 9.52 -36.65
CA GLN A 137 15.31 8.38 -37.44
C GLN A 137 16.20 8.78 -38.62
N GLU A 138 15.84 9.86 -39.34
CA GLU A 138 16.64 10.34 -40.48
C GLU A 138 18.03 10.82 -40.01
N ASN A 139 18.07 11.63 -38.95
CA ASN A 139 19.33 12.10 -38.38
C ASN A 139 20.20 10.94 -37.87
N PHE A 140 19.58 9.97 -37.19
CA PHE A 140 20.27 8.76 -36.76
C PHE A 140 20.91 7.99 -37.93
N THR A 141 20.17 7.82 -39.03
CA THR A 141 20.67 7.16 -40.24
C THR A 141 21.83 7.93 -40.87
N ASN A 142 21.74 9.26 -40.93
CA ASN A 142 22.80 10.12 -41.45
C ASN A 142 24.09 10.01 -40.61
N VAL A 143 23.99 10.05 -39.28
CA VAL A 143 25.12 9.90 -38.36
C VAL A 143 25.76 8.50 -38.45
N LEU A 144 24.94 7.47 -38.66
CA LEU A 144 25.46 6.10 -38.84
C LEU A 144 26.33 5.99 -40.10
N ASN A 145 25.95 6.67 -41.18
CA ASN A 145 26.67 6.71 -42.45
C ASN A 145 27.92 7.62 -42.44
N ASP A 146 27.93 8.67 -41.61
CA ASP A 146 29.08 9.58 -41.48
C ASP A 146 30.18 8.97 -40.59
N LYS A 147 31.25 8.47 -41.21
CA LYS A 147 32.38 7.85 -40.52
C LYS A 147 33.09 8.79 -39.52
N ASN A 148 32.94 10.10 -39.63
CA ASN A 148 33.58 11.07 -38.75
C ASN A 148 32.80 11.33 -37.45
N LYS A 149 31.54 10.87 -37.36
CA LYS A 149 30.73 10.98 -36.15
C LYS A 149 30.85 9.72 -35.30
N SER A 150 30.85 9.88 -33.99
CA SER A 150 30.86 8.77 -33.03
C SER A 150 29.64 8.75 -32.13
N THR A 151 29.00 9.90 -31.91
CA THR A 151 27.85 10.05 -31.02
C THR A 151 26.71 10.83 -31.66
N ILE A 152 25.50 10.60 -31.14
CA ILE A 152 24.28 11.35 -31.47
C ILE A 152 23.53 11.70 -30.18
N GLY A 153 23.06 12.95 -30.08
CA GLY A 153 22.14 13.37 -29.03
C GLY A 153 20.72 12.92 -29.36
N LEU A 154 20.13 12.07 -28.53
CA LEU A 154 18.75 11.61 -28.66
C LEU A 154 17.91 12.07 -27.47
N PRO A 155 16.62 12.41 -27.67
CA PRO A 155 15.70 12.67 -26.58
C PRO A 155 15.67 11.49 -25.61
N ILE A 156 15.59 11.76 -24.30
CA ILE A 156 15.52 10.74 -23.22
C ILE A 156 16.84 9.99 -22.99
N PHE A 157 17.60 9.65 -24.04
CA PHE A 157 18.84 8.87 -23.94
C PHE A 157 20.11 9.71 -23.74
N GLY A 158 20.07 11.00 -24.11
CA GLY A 158 21.26 11.86 -24.08
C GLY A 158 22.20 11.54 -25.24
N ASP A 159 23.51 11.69 -25.01
CA ASP A 159 24.52 11.38 -26.01
C ASP A 159 24.78 9.88 -26.07
N VAL A 160 24.59 9.31 -27.25
CA VAL A 160 24.64 7.88 -27.49
C VAL A 160 25.75 7.55 -28.48
N GLU A 161 26.61 6.59 -28.14
CA GLU A 161 27.62 6.07 -29.07
C GLU A 161 26.96 5.22 -30.17
N VAL A 162 27.41 5.36 -31.42
CA VAL A 162 26.85 4.62 -32.57
C VAL A 162 27.89 3.87 -33.39
N VAL A 163 29.18 4.03 -33.07
CA VAL A 163 30.26 3.42 -33.85
C VAL A 163 30.15 1.91 -33.89
N HIS A 164 29.77 1.30 -32.76
CA HIS A 164 29.60 -0.16 -32.63
C HIS A 164 28.48 -0.72 -33.50
N LEU A 165 27.54 0.12 -33.96
CA LEU A 165 26.40 -0.30 -34.76
C LEU A 165 26.75 -0.49 -36.24
N ARG A 166 27.82 0.15 -36.72
CA ARG A 166 28.24 0.12 -38.14
C ARG A 166 28.64 -1.26 -38.65
N LYS A 167 28.91 -2.21 -37.75
CA LYS A 167 29.24 -3.61 -38.09
C LYS A 167 28.00 -4.44 -38.45
N TYR A 168 26.79 -3.95 -38.16
CA TYR A 168 25.54 -4.63 -38.43
C TYR A 168 24.90 -4.13 -39.73
N SER A 169 24.04 -4.96 -40.32
CA SER A 169 23.27 -4.57 -41.51
C SER A 169 22.40 -3.34 -41.22
N PRO A 170 22.35 -2.33 -42.12
CA PRO A 170 21.51 -1.14 -41.94
C PRO A 170 20.05 -1.47 -41.65
N VAL A 171 19.51 -2.53 -42.28
CA VAL A 171 18.13 -2.99 -42.06
C VAL A 171 17.91 -3.43 -40.61
N VAL A 172 18.85 -4.19 -40.04
CA VAL A 172 18.76 -4.67 -38.65
C VAL A 172 18.90 -3.53 -37.66
N VAL A 173 19.79 -2.58 -37.92
CA VAL A 173 19.96 -1.40 -37.06
C VAL A 173 18.71 -0.51 -37.08
N GLN A 174 18.09 -0.34 -38.25
CA GLN A 174 16.84 0.41 -38.37
C GLN A 174 15.69 -0.27 -37.62
N GLN A 175 15.51 -1.59 -37.78
CA GLN A 175 14.50 -2.34 -37.03
C GLN A 175 14.72 -2.28 -35.51
N ALA A 176 15.99 -2.37 -35.07
CA ALA A 176 16.35 -2.23 -33.67
C ALA A 176 16.03 -0.83 -33.14
N PHE A 177 16.31 0.22 -33.92
CA PHE A 177 15.97 1.59 -33.57
C PHE A 177 14.45 1.76 -33.41
N ASP A 178 13.66 1.32 -34.40
CA ASP A 178 12.20 1.41 -34.37
C ASP A 178 11.63 0.69 -33.14
N MET A 179 12.13 -0.53 -32.86
CA MET A 179 11.77 -1.30 -31.66
C MET A 179 12.12 -0.54 -30.37
N LYS A 180 13.31 0.06 -30.29
CA LYS A 180 13.74 0.84 -29.12
C LYS A 180 12.82 2.04 -28.86
N MET A 181 12.46 2.78 -29.91
CA MET A 181 11.59 3.94 -29.79
C MET A 181 10.18 3.55 -29.34
N GLN A 182 9.62 2.47 -29.89
CA GLN A 182 8.33 1.91 -29.46
C GLN A 182 8.35 1.46 -27.99
N LEU A 183 9.36 0.69 -27.59
CA LEU A 183 9.55 0.24 -26.20
C LEU A 183 9.64 1.42 -25.24
N THR A 184 10.37 2.47 -25.64
CA THR A 184 10.58 3.66 -24.80
C THR A 184 9.31 4.48 -24.65
N ALA A 185 8.55 4.68 -25.74
CA ALA A 185 7.26 5.35 -25.69
C ALA A 185 6.25 4.56 -24.82
N TYR A 186 6.25 3.23 -24.93
CA TYR A 186 5.35 2.37 -24.16
C TYR A 186 5.74 2.27 -22.68
N TRP A 187 7.04 2.31 -22.37
CA TRP A 187 7.55 2.17 -21.00
C TRP A 187 6.90 3.14 -20.01
N LYS A 188 6.76 4.41 -20.41
CA LYS A 188 6.11 5.43 -19.58
C LYS A 188 4.68 5.06 -19.18
N ILE A 189 3.95 4.41 -20.08
CA ILE A 189 2.56 4.00 -19.85
C ILE A 189 2.49 2.79 -18.92
N VAL A 190 3.40 1.84 -19.08
CA VAL A 190 3.48 0.66 -18.21
C VAL A 190 3.78 1.07 -16.77
N LEU A 191 4.71 2.00 -16.57
CA LEU A 191 5.04 2.49 -15.23
C LEU A 191 3.81 3.10 -14.53
N LEU A 192 3.05 3.94 -15.24
CA LEU A 192 1.82 4.53 -14.69
C LEU A 192 0.77 3.47 -14.37
N ARG A 193 0.50 2.54 -15.29
CA ARG A 193 -0.44 1.45 -15.08
C ARG A 193 -0.06 0.57 -13.89
N LEU A 194 1.23 0.33 -13.69
CA LEU A 194 1.72 -0.41 -12.53
C LEU A 194 1.34 0.31 -11.23
N VAL A 195 1.67 1.61 -11.13
CA VAL A 195 1.39 2.40 -9.93
C VAL A 195 -0.11 2.44 -9.65
N ASP A 196 -0.94 2.67 -10.68
CA ASP A 196 -2.39 2.68 -10.57
C ASP A 196 -2.93 1.33 -10.07
N ARG A 197 -2.46 0.22 -10.66
CA ARG A 197 -2.89 -1.13 -10.26
C ARG A 197 -2.46 -1.47 -8.83
N LEU A 198 -1.26 -1.08 -8.42
CA LEU A 198 -0.79 -1.26 -7.05
C LEU A 198 -1.64 -0.43 -6.07
N GLY A 199 -1.92 0.83 -6.40
CA GLY A 199 -2.79 1.70 -5.60
C GLY A 199 -4.19 1.11 -5.43
N LEU A 200 -4.83 0.71 -6.52
CA LEU A 200 -6.14 0.07 -6.49
C LEU A 200 -6.14 -1.23 -5.67
N HIS A 201 -5.12 -2.08 -5.84
CA HIS A 201 -5.00 -3.31 -5.07
C HIS A 201 -4.84 -3.05 -3.58
N LEU A 202 -4.00 -2.07 -3.18
CA LEU A 202 -3.80 -1.70 -1.78
C LEU A 202 -5.11 -1.19 -1.16
N VAL A 203 -5.79 -0.26 -1.83
CA VAL A 203 -7.08 0.28 -1.35
C VAL A 203 -8.11 -0.84 -1.20
N LEU A 204 -8.24 -1.71 -2.20
CA LEU A 204 -9.16 -2.85 -2.15
C LEU A 204 -8.80 -3.82 -1.01
N SER A 205 -7.51 -4.09 -0.81
CA SER A 205 -7.03 -4.99 0.25
C SER A 205 -7.36 -4.44 1.64
N VAL A 206 -7.13 -3.14 1.86
CA VAL A 206 -7.49 -2.45 3.11
C VAL A 206 -9.01 -2.48 3.32
N GLN A 207 -9.79 -2.21 2.27
CA GLN A 207 -11.25 -2.27 2.37
C GLN A 207 -11.76 -3.67 2.72
N ASN A 208 -11.22 -4.72 2.10
CA ASN A 208 -11.59 -6.10 2.41
C ASN A 208 -11.20 -6.46 3.85
N LEU A 209 -10.00 -6.07 4.27
CA LEU A 209 -9.53 -6.29 5.63
C LEU A 209 -10.51 -5.66 6.65
N VAL A 210 -10.80 -4.37 6.50
CA VAL A 210 -11.64 -3.62 7.45
C VAL A 210 -13.11 -4.06 7.42
N ASN A 211 -13.68 -4.29 6.24
CA ASN A 211 -15.10 -4.60 6.13
C ASN A 211 -15.43 -6.08 6.39
N ASN A 212 -14.57 -7.00 5.92
CA ASN A 212 -14.90 -8.41 5.81
C ASN A 212 -14.05 -9.29 6.73
N ASN A 213 -12.76 -9.00 6.91
CA ASN A 213 -11.85 -9.96 7.56
C ASN A 213 -11.70 -9.72 9.07
N ILE A 214 -11.50 -8.47 9.52
CA ILE A 214 -11.17 -8.17 10.92
C ILE A 214 -12.24 -8.69 11.89
N GLU A 215 -13.52 -8.45 11.59
CA GLU A 215 -14.61 -8.89 12.47
C GLU A 215 -14.70 -10.42 12.52
N ASP A 216 -14.66 -11.07 11.37
CA ASP A 216 -14.69 -12.54 11.27
C ASP A 216 -13.51 -13.20 11.99
N GLU A 217 -12.29 -12.70 11.81
CA GLU A 217 -11.09 -13.24 12.46
C GLU A 217 -11.15 -13.08 13.98
N ILE A 218 -11.56 -11.89 14.46
CA ILE A 218 -11.69 -11.63 15.90
C ILE A 218 -12.81 -12.49 16.50
N VAL A 219 -13.96 -12.60 15.84
CA VAL A 219 -15.07 -13.43 16.31
C VAL A 219 -14.68 -14.92 16.31
N LYS A 220 -13.97 -15.40 15.29
CA LYS A 220 -13.46 -16.79 15.26
C LYS A 220 -12.52 -17.07 16.42
N GLU A 221 -11.58 -16.16 16.71
CA GLU A 221 -10.66 -16.32 17.84
C GLU A 221 -11.40 -16.30 19.18
N LEU A 222 -12.39 -15.41 19.34
CA LEU A 222 -13.22 -15.35 20.54
C LEU A 222 -14.03 -16.63 20.77
N LEU A 223 -14.62 -17.18 19.71
CA LEU A 223 -15.47 -18.37 19.79
C LEU A 223 -14.69 -19.70 19.77
N ASN A 224 -13.35 -19.65 19.71
CA ASN A 224 -12.53 -20.84 19.71
C ASN A 224 -12.51 -21.50 21.11
N SER A 225 -13.42 -22.46 21.31
CA SER A 225 -13.66 -23.13 22.59
C SER A 225 -12.51 -24.03 23.06
N GLN A 226 -11.59 -24.41 22.18
CA GLN A 226 -10.46 -25.28 22.55
C GLN A 226 -9.37 -24.56 23.36
N ASN A 227 -9.26 -23.23 23.25
CA ASN A 227 -8.16 -22.48 23.87
C ASN A 227 -8.55 -21.68 25.11
N GLY A 228 -9.82 -21.71 25.53
CA GLY A 228 -10.33 -20.88 26.61
C GLY A 228 -10.16 -19.38 26.31
N GLY A 229 -10.25 -18.97 25.03
CA GLY A 229 -9.94 -17.61 24.59
C GLY A 229 -10.71 -16.54 25.36
N MET A 230 -11.99 -16.80 25.64
CA MET A 230 -12.84 -15.89 26.43
C MET A 230 -12.45 -15.83 27.91
N GLU A 231 -12.08 -16.96 28.53
CA GLU A 231 -11.63 -16.97 29.94
C GLU A 231 -10.31 -16.23 30.11
N LYS A 232 -9.38 -16.39 29.16
CA LYS A 232 -8.08 -15.69 29.18
C LYS A 232 -8.23 -14.18 28.98
N MET A 233 -9.16 -13.73 28.14
CA MET A 233 -9.39 -12.29 27.91
C MET A 233 -10.11 -11.60 29.08
N LEU A 234 -10.87 -12.36 29.89
CA LEU A 234 -11.53 -11.85 31.09
C LEU A 234 -10.68 -11.98 32.36
N GLU A 235 -9.49 -12.57 32.26
CA GLU A 235 -8.54 -12.67 33.35
C GLU A 235 -7.99 -11.28 33.69
N GLU A 236 -8.31 -10.78 34.89
CA GLU A 236 -7.84 -9.47 35.32
C GLU A 236 -6.34 -9.50 35.62
N SER A 237 -5.61 -8.50 35.11
CA SER A 237 -4.19 -8.33 35.44
C SER A 237 -3.98 -8.27 36.97
N PRO A 238 -2.94 -8.92 37.54
CA PRO A 238 -2.67 -8.92 38.97
C PRO A 238 -2.56 -7.51 39.58
N VAL A 239 -2.12 -6.52 38.80
CA VAL A 239 -2.04 -5.12 39.23
C VAL A 239 -3.43 -4.51 39.42
N VAL A 240 -4.35 -4.81 38.51
CA VAL A 240 -5.75 -4.34 38.56
C VAL A 240 -6.49 -4.97 39.73
N VAL A 241 -6.28 -6.28 39.96
CA VAL A 241 -6.85 -7.01 41.12
C VAL A 241 -6.41 -6.36 42.43
N LYS A 242 -5.10 -6.14 42.62
CA LYS A 242 -4.57 -5.48 43.83
C LYS A 242 -5.12 -4.07 44.02
N LYS A 243 -5.24 -3.28 42.96
CA LYS A 243 -5.84 -1.94 43.03
C LYS A 243 -7.31 -2.01 43.43
N ARG A 244 -8.07 -2.95 42.87
CA ARG A 244 -9.50 -3.17 43.18
C ARG A 244 -9.72 -3.57 44.63
N GLU A 245 -8.91 -4.49 45.15
CA GLU A 245 -9.00 -4.90 46.55
C GLU A 245 -8.78 -3.73 47.52
N LYS A 246 -7.76 -2.90 47.26
CA LYS A 246 -7.49 -1.70 48.07
C LYS A 246 -8.66 -0.72 48.03
N LEU A 247 -9.23 -0.50 46.84
CA LEU A 247 -10.37 0.39 46.67
C LEU A 247 -11.60 -0.13 47.41
N ASN A 248 -11.93 -1.43 47.28
CA ASN A 248 -13.05 -2.05 47.98
C ASN A 248 -12.90 -1.98 49.50
N LYS A 249 -11.70 -2.20 50.04
CA LYS A 249 -11.42 -2.03 51.48
C LYS A 249 -11.67 -0.59 51.92
N SER A 250 -11.24 0.39 51.14
CA SER A 250 -11.44 1.82 51.43
C SER A 250 -12.92 2.20 51.39
N ILE A 251 -13.67 1.70 50.38
CA ILE A 251 -15.11 1.92 50.28
C ILE A 251 -15.84 1.35 51.50
N LYS A 252 -15.50 0.14 51.94
CA LYS A 252 -16.11 -0.47 53.12
C LYS A 252 -15.86 0.36 54.38
N LEU A 253 -14.62 0.81 54.60
CA LEU A 253 -14.29 1.68 55.73
C LEU A 253 -15.07 2.99 55.72
N LEU A 254 -15.27 3.59 54.55
CA LEU A 254 -16.07 4.81 54.41
C LEU A 254 -17.56 4.56 54.67
N GLN A 255 -18.09 3.40 54.28
CA GLN A 255 -19.46 3.01 54.60
C GLN A 255 -19.65 2.83 56.11
N ASP A 256 -18.74 2.11 56.77
CA ASP A 256 -18.77 1.90 58.22
C ASP A 256 -18.64 3.26 58.96
N SER A 257 -17.74 4.13 58.51
CA SER A 257 -17.58 5.47 59.10
C SER A 257 -18.82 6.34 58.89
N LYS A 258 -19.47 6.26 57.73
CA LYS A 258 -20.73 6.98 57.46
C LYS A 258 -21.83 6.52 58.42
N GLU A 259 -21.95 5.22 58.69
CA GLU A 259 -22.94 4.67 59.62
C GLU A 259 -22.71 5.16 61.04
N VAL A 260 -21.45 5.16 61.52
CA VAL A 260 -21.11 5.71 62.83
C VAL A 260 -21.47 7.19 62.94
N VAL A 261 -21.15 7.99 61.92
CA VAL A 261 -21.50 9.42 61.89
C VAL A 261 -23.02 9.62 61.89
N SER A 262 -23.77 8.81 61.15
CA SER A 262 -25.25 8.83 61.17
C SER A 262 -25.78 8.56 62.57
N ASN A 263 -25.29 7.51 63.24
CA ASN A 263 -25.70 7.17 64.60
C ASN A 263 -25.39 8.28 65.62
N ILE A 264 -24.26 8.98 65.48
CA ILE A 264 -23.93 10.13 66.33
C ILE A 264 -24.89 11.29 66.05
N MET A 265 -25.19 11.57 64.78
CA MET A 265 -26.12 12.62 64.38
C MET A 265 -27.54 12.36 64.88
N ASP A 266 -28.01 11.12 64.81
CA ASP A 266 -29.32 10.72 65.31
C ASP A 266 -29.41 10.88 66.83
N ARG A 267 -28.34 10.54 67.56
CA ARG A 267 -28.26 10.76 69.02
C ARG A 267 -28.24 12.23 69.39
N MET A 268 -27.49 13.08 68.68
CA MET A 268 -27.50 14.53 68.93
C MET A 268 -28.87 15.15 68.63
N SER A 269 -29.59 14.63 67.64
CA SER A 269 -30.95 15.08 67.29
C SER A 269 -31.98 14.62 68.32
N ALA A 270 -31.78 13.47 68.97
CA ALA A 270 -32.64 12.95 70.03
C ALA A 270 -32.41 13.63 71.39
N ASP A 271 -31.18 14.03 71.70
CA ASP A 271 -30.81 14.74 72.95
C ASP A 271 -31.13 16.25 72.90
N GLY A 272 -31.58 16.74 71.73
CA GLY A 272 -32.03 18.12 71.51
C GLY A 272 -33.54 18.36 71.68
N GLY A 273 -34.28 17.43 72.30
CA GLY A 273 -35.70 17.62 72.64
C GLY A 273 -35.94 18.82 73.59
N PRO A 274 -37.07 19.54 73.47
CA PRO A 274 -37.19 20.93 73.89
C PRO A 274 -37.01 21.09 75.41
N ALA A 275 -36.10 21.97 75.79
CA ALA A 275 -36.08 22.56 77.12
C ALA A 275 -37.34 23.45 77.27
N HIS A 276 -38.34 22.94 77.98
CA HIS A 276 -39.39 23.74 78.61
C HIS A 276 -39.67 23.21 80.00
#